data_AF-A0A1P8YLI7-F1
#
_entry.id   AF-A0A1P8YLI7-F1
#
_cell.length_a   1.000
_cell.length_b   1.000
_cell.length_c   1.000
_cell.angle_alpha   90.00
_cell.angle_beta   90.00
_cell.angle_gamma   90.00
#
_symmetry.space_group_name_H-M   'P 1'
#
loop_
_entity.id
_entity.type
_entity.pdbx_description
1 polymer ?
#
loop_
_entity_poly.entity_id
_entity_poly.type
_entity_poly.pdbx_seq_one_letter_code
_entity_poly.pdbx_strand_id
1 'polypeptide(L)'
;MGGTYLLSRAPGELGTHIALTTARLTAGDAIACGLADHFIPSGRVPAFLAALAAGPLERALEEFTEPAPESALLAQKGWIGDAYSADTVEEIVSRLRDSGIPAAADAADQILAKSPTAAKVTLRSLRRSRDLDSLEEVLNQEYRVSSACLDSHDLVEGIRAQVVEKDRNPAWSPATLEAVTDEQVDRFFAGLGAFELGLVPGGHTHSSITLGNTQELSSVGEGKS
;
A
#
# COMPACT_ATOMS: atom_id res chain seq x y z
N MET A 1 5.35 -4.32 -2.78
CA MET A 1 4.75 -5.67 -2.64
C MET A 1 3.36 -5.81 -3.29
N GLY A 2 2.69 -4.73 -3.72
CA GLY A 2 1.40 -4.77 -4.42
C GLY A 2 0.18 -4.73 -3.49
N GLY A 3 0.38 -4.43 -2.21
CA GLY A 3 -0.71 -4.36 -1.24
C GLY A 3 -1.70 -3.26 -1.59
N THR A 4 -1.21 -2.09 -2.01
CA THR A 4 -2.10 -0.99 -2.41
C THR A 4 -2.81 -1.28 -3.72
N TYR A 5 -2.25 -2.11 -4.61
CA TYR A 5 -2.90 -2.56 -5.84
C TYR A 5 -4.16 -3.36 -5.51
N LEU A 6 -4.03 -4.38 -4.64
CA LEU A 6 -5.15 -5.23 -4.23
C LEU A 6 -6.19 -4.46 -3.41
N LEU A 7 -5.74 -3.71 -2.39
CA LEU A 7 -6.65 -3.00 -1.49
C LEU A 7 -7.40 -1.86 -2.20
N SER A 8 -6.78 -1.14 -3.14
CA SER A 8 -7.48 -0.09 -3.91
C SER A 8 -8.60 -0.63 -4.81
N ARG A 9 -8.60 -1.94 -5.08
CA ARG A 9 -9.56 -2.67 -5.93
C ARG A 9 -10.54 -3.52 -5.12
N ALA A 10 -10.41 -3.57 -3.79
CA ALA A 10 -11.39 -4.21 -2.92
C ALA A 10 -12.77 -3.51 -3.06
N PRO A 11 -13.90 -4.20 -2.85
CA PRO A 11 -15.22 -3.62 -3.04
C PRO A 11 -15.45 -2.34 -2.21
N GLY A 12 -15.87 -1.26 -2.87
CA GLY A 12 -16.13 0.02 -2.23
C GLY A 12 -14.90 0.58 -1.50
N GLU A 13 -15.04 0.86 -0.20
CA GLU A 13 -13.96 1.39 0.64
C GLU A 13 -13.44 0.37 1.66
N LEU A 14 -13.75 -0.92 1.48
CA LEU A 14 -13.26 -1.98 2.39
C LEU A 14 -11.73 -2.02 2.45
N GLY A 15 -11.05 -1.85 1.31
CA GLY A 15 -9.58 -1.84 1.29
C GLY A 15 -8.98 -0.66 2.04
N THR A 16 -9.60 0.52 1.97
CA THR A 16 -9.20 1.71 2.73
C THR A 16 -9.37 1.49 4.23
N HIS A 17 -10.50 0.91 4.64
CA HIS A 17 -10.75 0.53 6.02
C HIS A 17 -9.67 -0.43 6.54
N ILE A 18 -9.38 -1.50 5.80
CA ILE A 18 -8.37 -2.51 6.17
C ILE A 18 -7.00 -1.86 6.33
N ALA A 19 -6.60 -1.02 5.38
CA ALA A 19 -5.28 -0.40 5.37
C ALA A 19 -5.06 0.57 6.54
N LEU A 20 -6.05 1.41 6.84
CA LEU A 20 -5.93 2.44 7.89
C LEU A 20 -6.08 1.85 9.30
N THR A 21 -6.92 0.84 9.47
CA THR A 21 -7.14 0.20 10.79
C THR A 21 -6.15 -0.92 11.09
N THR A 22 -5.47 -1.45 10.07
CA THR A 22 -4.69 -2.71 10.15
C THR A 22 -5.54 -3.91 10.60
N ALA A 23 -6.82 -3.94 10.19
CA ALA A 23 -7.77 -4.98 10.56
C ALA A 23 -7.26 -6.38 10.21
N ARG A 24 -7.50 -7.34 11.10
CA ARG A 24 -7.27 -8.76 10.81
C ARG A 24 -8.40 -9.30 9.96
N LEU A 25 -8.06 -10.03 8.91
CA LEU A 25 -9.03 -10.61 8.01
C LEU A 25 -9.25 -12.09 8.33
N THR A 26 -10.52 -12.50 8.36
CA THR A 26 -10.88 -13.91 8.30
C THR A 26 -10.81 -14.42 6.85
N ALA A 27 -10.95 -15.73 6.64
CA ALA A 27 -11.02 -16.30 5.30
C ALA A 27 -12.18 -15.71 4.47
N GLY A 28 -13.34 -15.51 5.11
CA GLY A 28 -14.50 -14.86 4.48
C GLY A 28 -14.18 -13.44 4.04
N ASP A 29 -13.52 -12.66 4.90
CA ASP A 29 -13.15 -11.27 4.58
C ASP A 29 -12.11 -11.20 3.45
N ALA A 30 -11.12 -12.08 3.46
CA ALA A 30 -10.09 -12.15 2.42
C ALA A 30 -10.72 -12.44 1.04
N ILE A 31 -11.62 -13.41 0.96
CA ILE A 31 -12.33 -13.73 -0.29
C ILE A 31 -13.28 -12.60 -0.69
N ALA A 32 -14.04 -12.04 0.25
CA ALA A 32 -14.94 -10.91 -0.01
C ALA A 32 -14.20 -9.67 -0.53
N CYS A 33 -12.94 -9.47 -0.13
CA CYS A 33 -12.11 -8.36 -0.59
C CYS A 33 -11.30 -8.67 -1.85
N GLY A 34 -11.42 -9.87 -2.44
CA GLY A 34 -10.64 -10.29 -3.60
C GLY A 34 -9.16 -10.52 -3.31
N LEU A 35 -8.80 -10.82 -2.05
CA LEU A 35 -7.43 -11.11 -1.63
C LEU A 35 -7.11 -12.61 -1.62
N ALA A 36 -8.13 -13.46 -1.80
CA ALA A 36 -8.02 -14.90 -1.93
C ALA A 36 -9.15 -15.44 -2.81
N ASP A 37 -8.90 -16.55 -3.49
CA ASP A 37 -9.86 -17.14 -4.44
C ASP A 37 -10.66 -18.30 -3.84
N HIS A 38 -10.02 -19.10 -2.98
CA HIS A 38 -10.57 -20.35 -2.48
C HIS A 38 -10.37 -20.51 -0.97
N PHE A 39 -11.34 -21.15 -0.31
CA PHE A 39 -11.24 -21.55 1.08
C PHE A 39 -11.00 -23.04 1.19
N ILE A 40 -9.96 -23.42 1.94
CA ILE A 40 -9.62 -24.81 2.28
C ILE A 40 -9.45 -24.88 3.80
N PRO A 41 -10.20 -25.72 4.52
CA PRO A 41 -9.99 -25.91 5.96
C PRO A 41 -8.56 -26.38 6.25
N SER A 42 -7.95 -25.84 7.31
CA SER A 42 -6.54 -26.09 7.64
C SER A 42 -6.21 -27.59 7.79
N GLY A 43 -7.12 -28.38 8.35
CA GLY A 43 -6.96 -29.84 8.48
C GLY A 43 -6.89 -30.60 7.15
N ARG A 44 -7.36 -29.99 6.05
CA ARG A 44 -7.35 -30.58 4.69
C ARG A 44 -6.14 -30.17 3.85
N VAL A 45 -5.39 -29.15 4.27
CA VAL A 45 -4.24 -28.62 3.51
C VAL A 45 -3.18 -29.69 3.20
N PRO A 46 -2.76 -30.57 4.13
CA PRO A 46 -1.78 -31.62 3.79
C PRO A 46 -2.27 -32.57 2.69
N ALA A 47 -3.56 -32.92 2.70
CA ALA A 47 -4.15 -33.79 1.67
C ALA A 47 -4.30 -33.06 0.33
N PHE A 48 -4.69 -31.79 0.34
CA PHE A 48 -4.72 -30.94 -0.86
C PHE A 48 -3.34 -30.86 -1.53
N LEU A 49 -2.27 -30.64 -0.76
CA LEU A 49 -0.91 -30.60 -1.30
C LEU A 49 -0.48 -31.94 -1.89
N ALA A 50 -0.84 -33.05 -1.26
CA ALA A 50 -0.56 -34.38 -1.79
C ALA A 50 -1.33 -34.64 -3.11
N ALA A 51 -2.59 -34.24 -3.19
CA ALA A 51 -3.39 -34.35 -4.41
C ALA A 51 -2.84 -33.46 -5.54
N LEU A 52 -2.44 -32.23 -5.22
CA LEU A 52 -1.81 -31.30 -6.17
C LEU A 52 -0.48 -31.82 -6.72
N ALA A 53 0.32 -32.49 -5.89
CA ALA A 53 1.58 -33.11 -6.33
C ALA A 53 1.36 -34.34 -7.23
N ALA A 54 0.22 -35.01 -7.10
CA ALA A 54 -0.10 -36.25 -7.81
C ALA A 54 -0.94 -36.05 -9.08
N GLY A 55 -1.53 -34.87 -9.27
CA GLY A 55 -2.53 -34.64 -10.32
C GLY A 55 -2.76 -33.18 -10.67
N PRO A 56 -3.76 -32.89 -11.52
CA PRO A 56 -4.06 -31.53 -11.97
C PRO A 56 -4.67 -30.67 -10.85
N LEU A 57 -4.38 -29.36 -10.88
CA LEU A 57 -4.85 -28.38 -9.91
C LEU A 57 -6.37 -28.36 -9.79
N GLU A 58 -7.08 -28.43 -10.92
CA GLU A 58 -8.53 -28.30 -11.00
C GLU A 58 -9.21 -29.37 -10.15
N ARG A 59 -8.72 -30.61 -10.19
CA ARG A 59 -9.27 -31.70 -9.36
C ARG A 59 -8.97 -31.53 -7.88
N ALA A 60 -7.77 -31.06 -7.55
CA ALA A 60 -7.43 -30.78 -6.16
C ALA A 60 -8.32 -29.63 -5.61
N LEU A 61 -8.59 -28.60 -6.40
CA LEU A 61 -9.50 -27.52 -5.98
C LEU A 61 -10.94 -28.02 -5.84
N GLU A 62 -11.46 -28.77 -6.81
CA GLU A 62 -12.81 -29.36 -6.76
C GLU A 62 -13.02 -30.23 -5.52
N GLU A 63 -12.01 -31.02 -5.14
CA GLU A 63 -12.13 -31.94 -4.00
C GLU A 63 -12.00 -31.22 -2.64
N PHE A 64 -11.07 -30.27 -2.53
CA PHE A 64 -10.64 -29.74 -1.23
C PHE A 64 -11.18 -28.36 -0.87
N THR A 65 -11.77 -27.63 -1.82
CA THR A 65 -12.37 -26.33 -1.53
C THR A 65 -13.76 -26.45 -0.91
N GLU A 66 -14.08 -25.50 -0.04
CA GLU A 66 -15.38 -25.38 0.62
C GLU A 66 -15.88 -23.94 0.51
N PRO A 67 -17.21 -23.69 0.63
CA PRO A 67 -17.72 -22.34 0.75
C PRO A 67 -17.04 -21.59 1.89
N ALA A 68 -16.59 -20.37 1.61
CA ALA A 68 -15.98 -19.53 2.63
C ALA A 68 -17.00 -19.17 3.72
N PRO A 69 -16.55 -18.99 4.98
CA PRO A 69 -17.39 -18.39 6.02
C PRO A 69 -17.88 -17.00 5.59
N GLU A 70 -19.03 -16.57 6.12
CA GLU A 70 -19.55 -15.22 5.86
C GLU A 70 -18.58 -14.14 6.34
N SER A 71 -18.47 -13.06 5.56
CA SER A 71 -17.63 -11.91 5.91
C SER A 71 -18.40 -10.91 6.78
N ALA A 72 -18.02 -10.83 8.05
CA ALA A 72 -18.51 -9.79 8.96
C ALA A 72 -18.06 -8.39 8.53
N LEU A 73 -16.93 -8.28 7.83
CA LEU A 73 -16.46 -7.03 7.24
C LEU A 73 -17.38 -6.57 6.09
N LEU A 74 -17.74 -7.47 5.18
CA LEU A 74 -18.61 -7.14 4.05
C LEU A 74 -20.01 -6.73 4.53
N ALA A 75 -20.51 -7.32 5.62
CA ALA A 75 -21.77 -6.91 6.25
C ALA A 75 -21.76 -5.45 6.72
N GLN A 76 -20.58 -4.88 6.98
CA GLN A 76 -20.36 -3.51 7.44
C GLN A 76 -20.09 -2.50 6.32
N LYS A 77 -20.16 -2.94 5.05
CA LYS A 77 -19.81 -2.11 3.88
C LYS A 77 -20.54 -0.76 3.79
N GLY A 78 -21.74 -0.65 4.35
CA GLY A 78 -22.55 0.57 4.31
C GLY A 78 -21.85 1.73 4.99
N TRP A 79 -21.65 1.64 6.31
CA TRP A 79 -21.01 2.71 7.07
C TRP A 79 -19.53 2.87 6.71
N ILE A 80 -18.85 1.79 6.28
CA ILE A 80 -17.48 1.87 5.77
C ILE A 80 -17.46 2.74 4.51
N GLY A 81 -18.35 2.49 3.55
CA GLY A 81 -18.44 3.32 2.33
C GLY A 81 -18.68 4.80 2.65
N ASP A 82 -19.62 5.08 3.55
CA ASP A 82 -19.99 6.46 3.91
C ASP A 82 -18.83 7.21 4.57
N ALA A 83 -18.17 6.60 5.56
CA ALA A 83 -17.10 7.25 6.31
C ALA A 83 -15.79 7.37 5.49
N TYR A 84 -15.38 6.29 4.82
CA TYR A 84 -14.10 6.23 4.12
C TYR A 84 -14.15 6.81 2.70
N SER A 85 -15.27 7.37 2.25
CA SER A 85 -15.36 8.09 0.96
C SER A 85 -14.69 9.47 0.96
N ALA A 86 -14.32 10.00 2.13
CA ALA A 86 -13.59 11.27 2.22
C ALA A 86 -12.14 11.15 1.71
N ASP A 87 -11.57 12.31 1.35
CA ASP A 87 -10.21 12.42 0.78
C ASP A 87 -9.11 12.68 1.82
N THR A 88 -9.49 12.95 3.08
CA THR A 88 -8.55 13.21 4.18
C THR A 88 -8.79 12.25 5.34
N VAL A 89 -7.72 11.88 6.05
CA VAL A 89 -7.82 10.98 7.21
C VAL A 89 -8.60 11.64 8.34
N GLU A 90 -8.43 12.95 8.51
CA GLU A 90 -9.15 13.77 9.48
C GLU A 90 -10.67 13.69 9.26
N GLU A 91 -11.12 13.88 8.02
CA GLU A 91 -12.54 13.81 7.71
C GLU A 91 -13.08 12.37 7.87
N ILE A 92 -12.30 11.35 7.48
CA ILE A 92 -12.66 9.95 7.73
C ILE A 92 -12.87 9.73 9.24
N VAL A 93 -11.92 10.15 10.07
CA VAL A 93 -12.02 10.01 11.53
C VAL A 93 -13.24 10.77 12.08
N SER A 94 -13.51 11.99 11.62
CA SER A 94 -14.71 12.74 12.02
C SER A 94 -15.99 11.96 11.68
N ARG A 95 -16.14 11.51 10.43
CA ARG A 95 -17.31 10.75 9.97
C ARG A 95 -17.50 9.45 10.75
N LEU A 96 -16.41 8.75 11.08
CA LEU A 96 -16.44 7.55 11.91
C LEU A 96 -16.98 7.84 13.31
N ARG A 97 -16.50 8.90 13.96
CA ARG A 97 -16.97 9.33 15.29
C ARG A 97 -18.43 9.77 15.27
N ASP A 98 -18.85 10.47 14.23
CA ASP A 98 -20.19 11.06 14.10
C ASP A 98 -21.26 10.04 13.66
N SER A 99 -20.86 8.84 13.22
CA SER A 99 -21.77 7.81 12.69
C SER A 99 -22.74 7.23 13.72
N GLY A 100 -22.44 7.32 15.02
CA GLY A 100 -23.19 6.66 16.09
C GLY A 100 -23.05 5.12 16.12
N ILE A 101 -22.20 4.54 15.27
CA ILE A 101 -21.97 3.09 15.18
C ILE A 101 -20.77 2.71 16.05
N PRO A 102 -20.91 1.80 17.03
CA PRO A 102 -19.80 1.41 17.91
C PRO A 102 -18.56 0.92 17.16
N ALA A 103 -18.73 0.07 16.14
CA ALA A 103 -17.62 -0.44 15.33
C ALA A 103 -16.90 0.66 14.53
N ALA A 104 -17.59 1.74 14.16
CA ALA A 104 -16.98 2.87 13.48
C ALA A 104 -16.16 3.73 14.46
N ALA A 105 -16.66 3.93 15.69
CA ALA A 105 -15.90 4.58 16.75
C ALA A 105 -14.62 3.81 17.09
N ASP A 106 -14.70 2.48 17.20
CA ASP A 106 -13.54 1.62 17.41
C ASP A 106 -12.52 1.75 16.25
N ALA A 107 -13.00 1.84 15.01
CA ALA A 107 -12.13 2.05 13.86
C ALA A 107 -11.41 3.40 13.91
N ALA A 108 -12.08 4.48 14.37
CA ALA A 108 -11.44 5.77 14.58
C ALA A 108 -10.33 5.70 15.65
N ASP A 109 -10.56 5.00 16.76
CA ASP A 109 -9.53 4.75 17.78
C ASP A 109 -8.34 3.99 17.21
N GLN A 110 -8.60 2.96 16.40
CA GLN A 110 -7.54 2.18 15.75
C GLN A 110 -6.68 3.01 14.80
N ILE A 111 -7.29 3.91 14.02
CA ILE A 111 -6.57 4.82 13.12
C ILE A 111 -5.71 5.80 13.92
N LEU A 112 -6.28 6.44 14.95
CA LEU A 112 -5.59 7.45 15.76
C LEU A 112 -4.44 6.88 16.61
N ALA A 113 -4.43 5.57 16.85
CA ALA A 113 -3.30 4.89 17.50
C ALA A 113 -2.09 4.66 16.57
N LYS A 114 -2.21 4.88 15.26
CA LYS A 114 -1.12 4.71 14.28
C LYS A 114 -0.34 6.01 14.08
N SER A 115 0.80 5.90 13.37
CA SER A 115 1.52 7.08 12.89
C SER A 115 0.60 7.95 12.03
N PRO A 116 0.43 9.25 12.37
CA PRO A 116 -0.35 10.18 11.55
C PRO A 116 0.18 10.29 10.12
N THR A 117 1.51 10.33 9.98
CA THR A 117 2.18 10.37 8.67
C THR A 117 1.86 9.12 7.85
N ALA A 118 2.00 7.93 8.45
CA ALA A 118 1.72 6.67 7.77
C ALA A 118 0.26 6.55 7.34
N ALA A 119 -0.69 7.01 8.18
CA ALA A 119 -2.12 7.00 7.83
C ALA A 119 -2.39 7.86 6.58
N LYS A 120 -1.87 9.10 6.53
CA LYS A 120 -2.05 9.98 5.37
C LYS A 120 -1.38 9.46 4.11
N VAL A 121 -0.13 8.96 4.22
CA VAL A 121 0.59 8.36 3.09
C VAL A 121 -0.15 7.11 2.58
N THR A 122 -0.71 6.29 3.47
CA THR A 122 -1.49 5.11 3.09
C THR A 122 -2.75 5.48 2.32
N LEU A 123 -3.54 6.45 2.81
CA LEU A 123 -4.73 6.93 2.12
C LEU A 123 -4.37 7.47 0.72
N ARG A 124 -3.36 8.34 0.63
CA ARG A 124 -2.89 8.90 -0.66
C ARG A 124 -2.38 7.80 -1.61
N SER A 125 -1.68 6.80 -1.08
CA SER A 125 -1.20 5.65 -1.88
C SER A 125 -2.35 4.84 -2.47
N LEU A 126 -3.39 4.57 -1.69
CA LEU A 126 -4.57 3.83 -2.16
C LEU A 126 -5.36 4.60 -3.21
N ARG A 127 -5.59 5.90 -2.98
CA ARG A 127 -6.27 6.76 -3.95
C ARG A 127 -5.54 6.80 -5.28
N ARG A 128 -4.23 7.05 -5.26
CA ARG A 128 -3.41 7.00 -6.48
C ARG A 128 -3.38 5.62 -7.13
N SER A 129 -3.31 4.54 -6.35
CA SER A 129 -3.26 3.17 -6.90
C SER A 129 -4.55 2.76 -7.61
N ARG A 130 -5.68 3.42 -7.31
CA ARG A 130 -6.96 3.23 -8.00
C ARG A 130 -6.92 3.76 -9.43
N ASP A 131 -6.11 4.79 -9.68
CA ASP A 131 -5.97 5.46 -10.99
C ASP A 131 -4.79 4.93 -11.82
N LEU A 132 -4.00 3.98 -11.28
CA LEU A 132 -2.90 3.32 -11.99
C LEU A 132 -3.41 2.05 -12.66
N ASP A 133 -3.03 1.85 -13.92
CA ASP A 133 -3.57 0.80 -14.79
C ASP A 133 -2.96 -0.57 -14.50
N SER A 134 -1.74 -0.61 -13.97
CA SER A 134 -0.95 -1.84 -13.83
C SER A 134 -0.37 -2.07 -12.44
N LEU A 135 -0.06 -3.33 -12.13
CA LEU A 135 0.65 -3.70 -10.90
C LEU A 135 2.05 -3.08 -10.87
N GLU A 136 2.72 -3.02 -12.01
CA GLU A 136 4.05 -2.48 -12.22
C GLU A 136 4.11 -0.99 -11.84
N GLU A 137 3.12 -0.19 -12.25
CA GLU A 137 3.02 1.22 -11.85
C GLU A 137 2.79 1.39 -10.35
N VAL A 138 1.91 0.56 -9.76
CA VAL A 138 1.67 0.59 -8.31
C VAL A 138 2.94 0.19 -7.56
N LEU A 139 3.70 -0.80 -8.03
CA LEU A 139 4.97 -1.20 -7.43
C LEU A 139 6.04 -0.11 -7.54
N ASN A 140 6.10 0.63 -8.65
CA ASN A 140 6.98 1.81 -8.77
C ASN A 140 6.62 2.87 -7.69
N GLN A 141 5.33 3.14 -7.49
CA GLN A 141 4.88 4.04 -6.43
C GLN A 141 5.22 3.51 -5.03
N GLU A 142 4.90 2.26 -4.74
CA GLU A 142 5.19 1.64 -3.43
C GLU A 142 6.69 1.65 -3.12
N TYR A 143 7.53 1.51 -4.15
CA TYR A 143 8.98 1.59 -4.00
C TYR A 143 9.42 2.98 -3.53
N ARG A 144 8.92 4.05 -4.14
CA ARG A 144 9.18 5.43 -3.70
C ARG A 144 8.77 5.64 -2.25
N VAL A 145 7.55 5.22 -1.91
CA VAL A 145 7.00 5.33 -0.55
C VAL A 145 7.89 4.56 0.43
N SER A 146 8.27 3.33 0.09
CA SER A 146 9.13 2.49 0.94
C SER A 146 10.52 3.10 1.14
N SER A 147 11.13 3.64 0.08
CA SER A 147 12.42 4.32 0.18
C SER A 147 12.35 5.57 1.06
N ALA A 148 11.30 6.39 0.92
CA ALA A 148 11.11 7.55 1.78
C ALA A 148 10.83 7.18 3.26
N CYS A 149 10.17 6.04 3.51
CA CYS A 149 9.96 5.53 4.86
C CYS A 149 11.29 5.22 5.59
N LEU A 150 12.36 4.84 4.88
CA LEU A 150 13.65 4.52 5.49
C LEU A 150 14.29 5.72 6.20
N ASP A 151 14.02 6.94 5.71
CA ASP A 151 14.48 8.19 6.31
C ASP A 151 13.48 8.78 7.32
N SER A 152 12.35 8.08 7.57
CA SER A 152 11.31 8.57 8.47
C SER A 152 11.56 8.18 9.92
N HIS A 153 11.30 9.12 10.83
CA HIS A 153 11.29 8.88 12.27
C HIS A 153 10.35 7.72 12.65
N ASP A 154 9.12 7.75 12.12
CA ASP A 154 8.05 6.85 12.54
C ASP A 154 8.30 5.39 12.15
N LEU A 155 9.07 5.11 11.09
CA LEU A 155 9.45 3.73 10.79
C LEU A 155 10.33 3.15 11.91
N VAL A 156 11.36 3.89 12.31
CA VAL A 156 12.28 3.48 13.39
C VAL A 156 11.54 3.35 14.71
N GLU A 157 10.73 4.35 15.05
CA GLU A 157 9.97 4.39 16.30
C GLU A 157 8.93 3.27 16.38
N GLY A 158 8.23 3.00 15.28
CA GLY A 158 7.25 1.91 15.23
C GLY A 158 7.91 0.54 15.44
N ILE A 159 9.08 0.31 14.83
CA ILE A 159 9.85 -0.92 15.02
C ILE A 159 10.34 -1.03 16.47
N ARG A 160 10.85 0.06 17.05
CA ARG A 160 11.29 0.12 18.45
C ARG A 160 10.16 -0.29 19.38
N ALA A 161 9.02 0.40 19.31
CA ALA A 161 7.88 0.21 20.19
C ALA A 161 7.24 -1.18 20.06
N GLN A 162 7.17 -1.72 18.84
CA GLN A 162 6.44 -2.97 18.57
C GLN A 162 7.31 -4.23 18.70
N VAL A 163 8.59 -4.18 18.29
CA VAL A 163 9.43 -5.37 18.10
C VAL A 163 10.63 -5.39 19.06
N VAL A 164 11.29 -4.26 19.25
CA VAL A 164 12.53 -4.19 20.05
C VAL A 164 12.20 -4.10 21.54
N GLU A 165 11.54 -3.02 21.95
CA GLU A 165 11.19 -2.77 23.35
C GLU A 165 9.83 -3.36 23.72
N LYS A 166 8.94 -3.52 22.73
CA LYS A 166 7.61 -4.14 22.89
C LYS A 166 6.73 -3.42 23.91
N ASP A 167 6.96 -2.12 24.12
CA ASP A 167 6.16 -1.28 25.02
C ASP A 167 4.77 -0.96 24.45
N ARG A 168 4.58 -1.10 23.13
CA ARG A 168 3.37 -0.71 22.38
C ARG A 168 2.97 0.76 22.62
N ASN A 169 3.94 1.63 22.87
CA ASN A 169 3.73 3.06 23.12
C ASN A 169 4.65 3.92 22.26
N PRO A 170 4.43 3.94 20.93
CA PRO A 170 5.24 4.73 20.01
C PRO A 170 5.01 6.24 20.17
N ALA A 171 6.09 7.00 20.16
CA ALA A 171 6.08 8.46 20.21
C ALA A 171 6.17 9.06 18.80
N TRP A 172 5.06 9.03 18.05
CA TRP A 172 5.02 9.50 16.66
C TRP A 172 5.43 10.97 16.48
N SER A 173 6.05 11.27 15.33
CA SER A 173 6.47 12.63 14.97
C SER A 173 6.19 12.91 13.49
N PRO A 174 5.19 13.77 13.16
CA PRO A 174 4.30 14.50 14.08
C PRO A 174 3.33 13.60 14.87
N ALA A 175 2.87 14.07 16.03
CA ALA A 175 2.01 13.31 16.95
C ALA A 175 0.51 13.36 16.61
N THR A 176 0.06 14.31 15.78
CA THR A 176 -1.35 14.44 15.38
C THR A 176 -1.50 14.54 13.87
N LEU A 177 -2.70 14.24 13.35
CA LEU A 177 -3.00 14.31 11.91
C LEU A 177 -2.82 15.73 11.37
N GLU A 178 -3.31 16.73 12.10
CA GLU A 178 -3.31 18.14 11.71
C GLU A 178 -1.91 18.72 11.57
N ALA A 179 -0.93 18.14 12.30
CA ALA A 179 0.46 18.55 12.24
C ALA A 179 1.22 17.98 11.03
N VAL A 180 0.65 16.99 10.32
CA VAL A 180 1.24 16.43 9.11
C VAL A 180 0.84 17.28 7.92
N THR A 181 1.82 17.96 7.31
CA THR A 181 1.59 18.83 6.14
C THR A 181 1.52 18.04 4.84
N ASP A 182 0.89 18.61 3.82
CA ASP A 182 0.87 17.99 2.48
C ASP A 182 2.27 17.82 1.90
N GLU A 183 3.16 18.78 2.14
CA GLU A 183 4.57 18.70 1.71
C GLU A 183 5.29 17.51 2.35
N GLN A 184 5.03 17.22 3.64
CA GLN A 184 5.60 16.05 4.30
C GLN A 184 5.13 14.75 3.63
N VAL A 185 3.84 14.68 3.25
CA VAL A 185 3.26 13.51 2.56
C VAL A 185 3.78 13.41 1.13
N ASP A 186 3.91 14.51 0.40
CA ASP A 186 4.35 14.53 -1.00
C ASP A 186 5.77 13.98 -1.19
N ARG A 187 6.65 14.17 -0.19
CA ARG A 187 8.01 13.59 -0.22
C ARG A 187 8.01 12.07 -0.35
N PHE A 188 6.99 11.36 0.14
CA PHE A 188 6.90 9.90 0.00
C PHE A 188 6.63 9.45 -1.43
N PHE A 189 6.22 10.37 -2.31
CA PHE A 189 5.91 10.09 -3.70
C PHE A 189 6.87 10.76 -4.69
N ALA A 190 7.91 11.43 -4.19
CA ALA A 190 8.91 12.07 -5.02
C ALA A 190 9.66 11.05 -5.88
N GLY A 191 10.04 11.45 -7.09
CA GLY A 191 10.81 10.60 -7.98
C GLY A 191 12.22 10.36 -7.44
N LEU A 192 12.75 9.15 -7.63
CA LEU A 192 14.07 8.72 -7.15
C LEU A 192 15.19 8.91 -8.20
N GLY A 193 14.88 9.53 -9.33
CA GLY A 193 15.83 9.74 -10.43
C GLY A 193 16.39 8.42 -10.96
N ALA A 194 17.71 8.27 -10.95
CA ALA A 194 18.39 7.06 -11.42
C ALA A 194 18.15 5.82 -10.53
N PHE A 195 17.56 5.99 -9.34
CA PHE A 195 17.26 4.91 -8.41
C PHE A 195 15.79 4.45 -8.48
N GLU A 196 15.03 4.87 -9.49
CA GLU A 196 13.68 4.36 -9.69
C GLU A 196 13.63 2.85 -9.93
N LEU A 197 12.56 2.21 -9.48
CA LEU A 197 12.36 0.77 -9.73
C LEU A 197 12.20 0.47 -11.23
N GLY A 198 11.55 1.37 -11.97
CA GLY A 198 11.57 1.38 -13.44
C GLY A 198 10.85 0.20 -14.11
N LEU A 199 9.79 -0.36 -13.51
CA LEU A 199 9.07 -1.52 -14.07
C LEU A 199 8.28 -1.21 -15.34
N VAL A 200 8.06 0.06 -15.66
CA VAL A 200 7.33 0.50 -16.87
C VAL A 200 8.22 1.38 -17.74
N PRO A 201 8.46 1.02 -19.02
CA PRO A 201 9.25 1.85 -19.93
C PRO A 201 8.55 3.19 -20.23
N GLY A 202 9.24 4.32 -20.00
CA GLY A 202 8.78 5.65 -20.44
C GLY A 202 8.65 6.73 -19.36
N GLY A 203 8.88 6.40 -18.07
CA GLY A 203 8.77 7.37 -16.96
C GLY A 203 10.00 8.25 -16.71
N HIS A 204 11.07 8.12 -17.50
CA HIS A 204 12.29 8.91 -17.34
C HIS A 204 12.43 9.91 -18.48
N THR A 205 11.91 11.11 -18.30
CA THR A 205 12.42 12.28 -19.02
C THR A 205 13.82 12.58 -18.51
N HIS A 206 14.81 11.86 -19.04
CA HIS A 206 16.19 12.32 -18.98
C HIS A 206 16.25 13.65 -19.74
N SER A 207 16.27 14.77 -19.00
CA SER A 207 16.80 16.02 -19.55
C SER A 207 18.24 15.73 -19.96
N SER A 208 18.47 15.68 -21.27
CA SER A 208 19.80 15.58 -21.84
C SER A 208 20.64 16.73 -21.30
N ILE A 209 21.69 16.40 -20.55
CA ILE A 209 22.79 17.31 -20.30
C ILE A 209 23.46 17.52 -21.66
N THR A 210 23.08 18.60 -22.35
CA THR A 210 23.82 19.11 -23.49
C THR A 210 25.15 19.63 -22.94
N LEU A 211 26.20 18.81 -23.01
CA LEU A 211 27.56 19.29 -22.78
C LEU A 211 27.89 20.28 -23.90
N GLY A 212 28.01 21.54 -23.48
CA GLY A 212 28.40 22.65 -24.32
C GLY A 212 29.77 22.44 -24.95
N ASN A 213 29.79 22.76 -26.23
CA ASN A 213 30.90 23.20 -27.07
C ASN A 213 32.19 23.62 -26.31
N THR A 214 33.32 22.96 -26.64
CA THR A 214 34.66 23.55 -26.49
C THR A 214 35.38 23.42 -27.82
N GLN A 215 35.60 24.56 -28.47
CA GLN A 215 36.50 24.72 -29.59
C GLN A 215 37.96 24.52 -29.15
N GLU A 216 38.77 24.11 -30.14
CA GLU A 216 40.20 24.45 -30.33
C GLU A 216 41.29 23.57 -29.67
N LEU A 217 42.05 22.80 -30.48
CA LEU A 217 43.45 23.12 -30.89
C LEU A 217 44.19 21.93 -31.57
N SER A 218 45.21 22.28 -32.37
CA SER A 218 46.21 21.49 -33.13
C SER A 218 45.77 21.08 -34.55
N SER A 219 46.24 21.63 -35.69
CA SER A 219 47.53 22.16 -36.21
C SER A 219 48.42 21.11 -36.91
N VAL A 220 48.78 21.42 -38.17
CA VAL A 220 49.94 20.94 -38.98
C VAL A 220 49.83 19.49 -39.50
N GLY A 221 50.12 19.09 -40.74
CA GLY A 221 50.71 19.70 -41.95
C GLY A 221 51.03 18.59 -42.97
N GLU A 222 51.60 18.97 -44.13
CA GLU A 222 52.07 18.14 -45.28
C GLU A 222 50.98 17.69 -46.28
N GLY A 223 51.03 17.95 -47.58
CA GLY A 223 52.07 18.44 -48.49
C GLY A 223 52.21 17.48 -49.67
N LYS A 224 51.96 17.94 -50.91
CA LYS A 224 52.77 17.63 -52.11
C LYS A 224 52.17 18.26 -53.38
N SER A 225 53.11 18.79 -54.18
CA SER A 225 52.99 19.30 -55.56
C SER A 225 52.34 18.33 -56.53
#